data_AF-A0A2K2VDP0-F1
#
_entry.id   AF-A0A2K2VDP0-F1
#
_cell.length_a   1.000
_cell.length_b   1.000
_cell.length_c   1.000
_cell.angle_alpha   90.00
_cell.angle_beta   90.00
_cell.angle_gamma   90.00
#
_symmetry.space_group_name_H-M   'P 1'
#
loop_
_entity.id
_entity.type
_entity.pdbx_description
1 polymer ?
#
loop_
_entity_poly.entity_id
_entity_poly.type
_entity_poly.pdbx_seq_one_letter_code
_entity_poly.pdbx_strand_id
1 'polypeptide(L)'
;MSEKKEICPVCGRVIDYYDKKIVRSRAGTRVYVYAVHVSRDPLSGKRVREKCYLGPEDSYVYVSKTHLRDGLMFYGLVKRDRVIDYLRNILHSIRGMDLSETELREIRLLLREALRDVEERLREASEKTQAPLD
;
A
#
# COMPACT_ATOMS: atom_id res chain seq x y z
N MET A 1 -16.57 17.27 -14.17
CA MET A 1 -15.23 16.71 -13.87
C MET A 1 -15.37 15.20 -13.85
N SER A 2 -14.76 14.48 -14.80
CA SER A 2 -14.76 13.02 -14.75
C SER A 2 -13.84 12.59 -13.61
N GLU A 3 -14.40 12.09 -12.50
CA GLU A 3 -13.61 11.53 -11.40
C GLU A 3 -12.70 10.43 -11.96
N LYS A 4 -11.40 10.55 -11.70
CA LYS A 4 -10.41 9.56 -12.12
C LYS A 4 -10.73 8.25 -11.41
N LYS A 5 -11.31 7.30 -12.15
CA LYS A 5 -11.68 5.98 -11.64
C LYS A 5 -10.47 5.30 -11.02
N GLU A 6 -10.56 4.97 -9.75
CA GLU A 6 -9.46 4.33 -9.02
C GLU A 6 -9.33 2.86 -9.41
N ILE A 7 -8.09 2.40 -9.59
CA ILE A 7 -7.78 1.01 -9.90
C ILE A 7 -7.51 0.26 -8.60
N CYS A 8 -8.17 -0.89 -8.44
CA CYS A 8 -8.01 -1.74 -7.27
C CYS A 8 -6.60 -2.32 -7.22
N PRO A 9 -5.85 -2.10 -6.13
CA PRO A 9 -4.49 -2.61 -5.99
C PRO A 9 -4.44 -4.14 -5.80
N VAL A 10 -5.59 -4.78 -5.56
CA VAL A 10 -5.69 -6.24 -5.36
C VAL A 10 -5.94 -6.97 -6.69
N CYS A 11 -6.85 -6.47 -7.53
CA CYS A 11 -7.28 -7.19 -8.74
C CYS A 11 -7.13 -6.41 -10.05
N GLY A 12 -6.68 -5.16 -10.02
CA GLY A 12 -6.47 -4.35 -11.23
C GLY A 12 -7.74 -3.82 -11.89
N ARG A 13 -8.94 -4.16 -11.41
CA ARG A 13 -10.21 -3.62 -11.93
C ARG A 13 -10.50 -2.23 -11.36
N VAL A 14 -11.30 -1.47 -12.09
CA VAL A 14 -11.90 -0.22 -11.57
C VAL A 14 -12.71 -0.52 -10.31
N ILE A 15 -12.51 0.27 -9.27
CA ILE A 15 -13.33 0.26 -8.06
C ILE A 15 -14.64 0.97 -8.36
N ASP A 16 -15.78 0.29 -8.16
CA ASP A 16 -17.09 0.93 -8.28
C ASP A 16 -17.40 1.76 -7.04
N TYR A 17 -17.11 1.22 -5.86
CA TYR A 17 -17.21 1.94 -4.59
C TYR A 17 -16.43 1.23 -3.47
N TYR A 18 -16.21 1.94 -2.37
CA TYR A 18 -15.62 1.39 -1.17
C TYR A 18 -16.72 0.95 -0.18
N ASP A 19 -16.54 -0.22 0.43
CA ASP A 19 -17.37 -0.73 1.51
C ASP A 19 -16.56 -0.80 2.82
N LYS A 20 -17.25 -0.62 3.96
CA LYS A 20 -16.64 -0.59 5.29
C LYS A 20 -17.33 -1.59 6.21
N LYS A 21 -16.55 -2.53 6.75
CA LYS A 21 -17.00 -3.44 7.80
C LYS A 21 -16.52 -2.93 9.15
N ILE A 22 -17.45 -2.57 10.01
CA ILE A 22 -17.17 -2.13 11.39
C ILE A 22 -17.27 -3.33 12.31
N VAL A 23 -16.18 -3.63 13.04
CA VAL A 23 -16.13 -4.70 14.04
C VAL A 23 -15.91 -4.05 15.40
N ARG A 24 -16.87 -4.23 16.31
CA ARG A 24 -16.80 -3.73 17.69
C ARG A 24 -16.43 -4.87 18.62
N SER A 25 -15.53 -4.61 19.56
CA SER A 25 -15.08 -5.57 20.56
C SER A 25 -14.78 -4.87 21.89
N ARG A 26 -14.50 -5.64 22.95
CA ARG A 26 -14.01 -5.09 24.22
C ARG A 26 -12.69 -4.33 24.06
N ALA A 27 -11.88 -4.68 23.06
CA ALA A 27 -10.59 -4.04 22.77
C ALA A 27 -10.71 -2.80 21.87
N GLY A 28 -11.94 -2.37 21.53
CA GLY A 28 -12.20 -1.18 20.71
C GLY A 28 -12.92 -1.49 19.40
N THR A 29 -12.98 -0.48 18.54
CA THR A 29 -13.65 -0.53 17.23
C THR A 29 -12.62 -0.61 16.11
N ARG A 30 -12.86 -1.49 15.14
CA ARG A 30 -12.06 -1.64 13.92
C ARG A 30 -12.90 -1.39 12.69
N VAL A 31 -12.32 -0.68 11.73
CA VAL A 31 -12.93 -0.45 10.42
C VAL A 31 -12.07 -1.14 9.37
N TYR A 32 -12.69 -2.02 8.61
CA TYR A 32 -12.05 -2.78 7.53
C TYR A 32 -12.61 -2.34 6.20
N VAL A 33 -11.73 -2.01 5.26
CA VAL A 33 -12.12 -1.41 3.98
C VAL A 33 -12.04 -2.45 2.88
N TYR A 34 -13.01 -2.41 1.96
CA TYR A 34 -13.09 -3.28 0.80
C TYR A 34 -13.29 -2.43 -0.46
N ALA A 35 -12.57 -2.74 -1.53
CA ALA A 35 -12.94 -2.31 -2.88
C ALA A 35 -14.04 -3.22 -3.39
N VAL A 36 -15.15 -2.64 -3.86
CA VAL A 36 -16.25 -3.39 -4.44
C VAL A 36 -16.24 -3.26 -5.96
N HIS A 37 -16.40 -4.40 -6.62
CA HIS A 37 -16.49 -4.55 -8.07
C HIS A 37 -17.85 -5.13 -8.42
N VAL A 38 -18.54 -4.47 -9.33
CA VAL A 38 -19.89 -4.81 -9.77
C VAL A 38 -19.82 -5.29 -11.20
N SER A 39 -20.16 -6.56 -11.40
CA SER A 39 -20.35 -7.15 -12.72
C SER A 39 -21.77 -7.64 -12.88
N ARG A 40 -22.13 -8.02 -14.11
CA ARG A 40 -23.35 -8.79 -14.38
C ARG A 40 -22.94 -10.19 -14.78
N ASP A 41 -23.60 -11.17 -14.19
CA ASP A 41 -23.47 -12.56 -14.58
C ASP A 41 -23.93 -12.71 -16.05
N PRO A 42 -23.09 -13.23 -16.95
CA PRO A 42 -23.42 -13.30 -18.38
C PRO A 42 -24.61 -14.22 -18.72
N LEU A 43 -24.90 -15.22 -17.87
CA LEU A 43 -25.94 -16.22 -18.12
C LEU A 43 -27.29 -15.82 -17.53
N SER A 44 -27.28 -15.23 -16.34
CA SER A 44 -28.47 -14.90 -15.56
C SER A 44 -28.81 -13.41 -15.53
N GLY A 45 -27.90 -12.55 -16.00
CA GLY A 45 -28.05 -11.08 -15.98
C GLY A 45 -28.03 -10.46 -14.58
N LYS A 46 -27.90 -11.29 -13.53
CA LYS A 46 -27.93 -10.86 -12.13
C LYS A 46 -26.68 -10.05 -11.80
N ARG A 47 -26.86 -9.03 -10.95
CA ARG A 47 -25.76 -8.21 -10.47
C ARG A 47 -24.91 -9.02 -9.48
N VAL A 48 -23.63 -9.17 -9.76
CA VAL A 48 -22.63 -9.83 -8.90
C VAL A 48 -21.78 -8.74 -8.25
N ARG A 49 -21.50 -8.90 -6.94
CA ARG A 49 -20.64 -7.99 -6.18
C ARG A 49 -19.47 -8.77 -5.63
N GLU A 50 -18.28 -8.41 -6.06
CA GLU A 50 -17.03 -8.97 -5.55
C GLU A 50 -16.33 -7.94 -4.67
N LYS A 51 -15.77 -8.40 -3.55
CA LYS A 51 -15.10 -7.53 -2.57
C LYS A 51 -13.63 -7.91 -2.47
N CYS A 52 -12.75 -6.96 -2.76
CA CYS A 52 -11.32 -7.09 -2.49
C CYS A 52 -11.01 -6.42 -1.15
N TYR A 53 -10.46 -7.19 -0.20
CA TYR A 53 -10.09 -6.65 1.11
C TYR A 53 -8.86 -5.75 0.98
N LEU A 54 -8.98 -4.50 1.45
CA LEU A 54 -7.90 -3.50 1.39
C LEU A 54 -7.20 -3.33 2.73
N GLY A 55 -7.56 -4.08 3.75
CA GLY A 55 -6.97 -3.93 5.08
C GLY A 55 -7.80 -3.07 6.02
N PRO A 56 -7.26 -2.81 7.23
CA PRO A 56 -7.84 -1.87 8.17
C PRO A 56 -7.72 -0.43 7.62
N GLU A 57 -8.67 0.41 8.01
CA GLU A 57 -8.64 1.85 7.72
C GLU A 57 -7.46 2.53 8.43
N ASP A 58 -7.12 2.08 9.63
CA ASP A 58 -5.98 2.54 10.42
C ASP A 58 -4.74 1.66 10.13
N SER A 59 -4.44 0.70 11.00
CA SER A 59 -3.25 -0.16 10.96
C SER A 59 -3.59 -1.57 11.43
N TYR A 60 -2.76 -2.52 11.04
CA TYR A 60 -2.86 -3.89 11.51
C TYR A 60 -2.29 -4.00 12.92
N VAL A 61 -3.15 -4.11 13.93
CA VAL A 61 -2.66 -4.06 15.31
C VAL A 61 -1.94 -5.31 15.79
N TYR A 62 -2.38 -6.51 15.41
CA TYR A 62 -1.71 -7.72 15.91
C TYR A 62 -0.30 -7.88 15.33
N VAL A 63 -0.15 -7.76 14.02
CA VAL A 63 1.18 -7.85 13.39
C VAL A 63 2.06 -6.64 13.78
N SER A 64 1.52 -5.42 13.84
CA SER A 64 2.37 -4.28 14.25
C SER A 64 2.89 -4.45 15.68
N LYS A 65 2.10 -5.05 16.60
CA LYS A 65 2.55 -5.35 17.98
C LYS A 65 3.79 -6.24 18.03
N THR A 66 3.97 -7.17 17.10
CA THR A 66 5.14 -8.06 17.09
C THR A 66 6.40 -7.38 16.54
N HIS A 67 6.25 -6.21 15.89
CA HIS A 67 7.35 -5.46 15.28
C HIS A 67 7.53 -4.05 15.84
N LEU A 68 6.87 -3.73 16.97
CA LEU A 68 7.00 -2.41 17.61
C LEU A 68 8.45 -2.08 17.98
N ARG A 69 9.24 -3.10 18.37
CA ARG A 69 10.67 -2.92 18.68
C ARG A 69 11.48 -2.47 17.46
N ASP A 70 11.05 -2.88 16.27
CA ASP A 70 11.69 -2.52 15.00
C ASP A 70 11.14 -1.20 14.45
N GLY A 71 10.19 -0.57 15.14
CA GLY A 71 9.51 0.66 14.70
C GLY A 71 8.51 0.45 13.56
N LEU A 72 8.21 -0.80 13.19
CA LEU A 72 7.33 -1.11 12.06
C LEU A 72 5.85 -1.11 12.47
N MET A 73 5.07 -0.24 11.83
CA MET A 73 3.62 -0.30 11.82
C MET A 73 3.12 -0.64 10.43
N PHE A 74 2.28 -1.66 10.31
CA PHE A 74 1.74 -2.12 9.03
C PHE A 74 0.34 -1.53 8.78
N TYR A 75 0.10 -1.12 7.55
CA TYR A 75 -1.11 -0.44 7.11
C TYR A 75 -1.83 -1.21 6.00
N GLY A 76 -3.14 -0.96 5.86
CA GLY A 76 -3.92 -1.42 4.72
C GLY A 76 -3.49 -0.76 3.40
N LEU A 77 -3.91 -1.36 2.28
CA LEU A 77 -3.73 -0.87 0.93
C LEU A 77 -4.40 0.49 0.68
N VAL A 78 -5.34 0.89 1.55
CA VAL A 78 -6.01 2.20 1.54
C VAL A 78 -5.01 3.35 1.75
N LYS A 79 -3.98 3.15 2.59
CA LYS A 79 -2.93 4.13 2.81
C LYS A 79 -1.92 4.07 1.66
N ARG A 80 -2.02 5.00 0.71
CA ARG A 80 -1.21 5.02 -0.53
C ARG A 80 0.26 5.31 -0.28
N ASP A 81 0.57 6.16 0.68
CA ASP A 81 1.91 6.58 1.06
C ASP A 81 2.60 5.62 2.05
N ARG A 82 1.96 4.49 2.40
CA ARG A 82 2.50 3.52 3.38
C ARG A 82 3.92 3.05 3.07
N VAL A 83 4.30 2.99 1.79
CA VAL A 83 5.64 2.56 1.35
C VAL A 83 6.71 3.54 1.85
N ILE A 84 6.41 4.84 1.90
CA ILE A 84 7.34 5.86 2.42
C ILE A 84 7.54 5.65 3.91
N ASP A 85 6.47 5.38 4.66
CA ASP A 85 6.55 5.12 6.10
C ASP A 85 7.32 3.83 6.39
N TYR A 86 7.10 2.77 5.60
CA TYR A 86 7.86 1.52 5.71
C TYR A 86 9.35 1.75 5.46
N LEU A 87 9.70 2.49 4.40
CA LEU A 87 11.10 2.77 4.08
C LEU A 87 11.79 3.57 5.20
N ARG A 88 11.13 4.60 5.75
CA ARG A 88 11.65 5.36 6.89
C ARG A 88 11.93 4.47 8.10
N ASN A 89 11.00 3.58 8.42
CA ASN A 89 11.14 2.67 9.56
C ASN A 89 12.27 1.67 9.33
N ILE A 90 12.36 1.04 8.15
CA ILE A 90 13.45 0.11 7.81
C ILE A 90 14.81 0.80 7.93
N LEU A 91 14.95 2.01 7.36
CA LEU A 91 16.18 2.79 7.46
C LEU A 91 16.54 3.16 8.90
N HIS A 92 15.53 3.37 9.75
CA HIS A 92 15.74 3.57 11.18
C HIS A 92 16.22 2.28 11.86
N SER A 93 15.58 1.13 11.59
CA SER A 93 15.95 -0.16 12.18
C SER A 93 17.40 -0.54 11.86
N ILE A 94 17.85 -0.34 10.61
CA ILE A 94 19.23 -0.61 10.18
C ILE A 94 20.27 0.11 11.06
N ARG A 95 19.96 1.32 11.56
CA ARG A 95 20.90 2.09 12.41
C ARG A 95 21.02 1.52 13.83
N GLY A 96 20.03 0.76 14.28
CA GLY A 96 19.98 0.23 15.65
C GLY A 96 20.29 -1.27 15.76
N MET A 97 20.43 -1.97 14.63
CA MET A 97 20.72 -3.40 14.59
C MET A 97 22.23 -3.65 14.64
N ASP A 98 22.61 -4.74 15.32
CA ASP A 98 23.96 -5.29 15.26
C ASP A 98 24.08 -6.15 13.99
N LEU A 99 24.63 -5.55 12.93
CA LEU A 99 24.72 -6.15 11.60
C LEU A 99 26.17 -6.49 11.28
N SER A 100 26.38 -7.68 10.74
CA SER A 100 27.67 -8.13 10.23
C SER A 100 28.11 -7.32 9.00
N GLU A 101 29.40 -7.36 8.68
CA GLU A 101 29.94 -6.72 7.48
C GLU A 101 29.26 -7.24 6.20
N THR A 102 28.93 -8.53 6.14
CA THR A 102 28.24 -9.15 5.01
C THR A 102 26.84 -8.56 4.83
N GLU A 103 26.05 -8.48 5.91
CA GLU A 103 24.70 -7.89 5.88
C GLU A 103 24.73 -6.41 5.49
N LEU A 104 25.69 -5.64 6.01
CA LEU A 104 25.86 -4.23 5.63
C LEU A 104 26.22 -4.07 4.15
N ARG A 105 27.05 -4.97 3.59
CA ARG A 105 27.38 -4.96 2.17
C ARG A 105 26.17 -5.29 1.31
N GLU A 106 25.34 -6.24 1.71
CA GLU A 106 24.09 -6.60 1.04
C GLU A 106 23.09 -5.43 1.05
N ILE A 107 22.84 -4.85 2.24
CA ILE A 107 21.98 -3.67 2.40
C ILE A 107 22.46 -2.52 1.49
N ARG A 108 23.77 -2.26 1.44
CA ARG A 108 24.33 -1.23 0.56
C ARG A 108 24.04 -1.49 -0.91
N LEU A 109 24.10 -2.74 -1.37
CA LEU A 109 23.78 -3.08 -2.75
C LEU A 109 22.30 -2.81 -3.05
N LEU A 110 21.41 -3.28 -2.17
CA LEU A 110 19.95 -3.06 -2.28
C LEU A 110 19.60 -1.57 -2.31
N LEU A 111 20.18 -0.77 -1.41
CA LEU A 111 19.94 0.67 -1.36
C LEU A 111 20.44 1.40 -2.61
N ARG A 112 21.56 0.98 -3.18
CA ARG A 112 22.09 1.55 -4.43
C ARG A 112 21.18 1.24 -5.61
N GLU A 113 20.67 0.03 -5.69
CA GLU A 113 19.72 -0.36 -6.73
C GLU A 113 18.41 0.43 -6.60
N ALA A 114 17.83 0.44 -5.39
CA ALA A 114 16.61 1.20 -5.13
C ALA A 114 16.75 2.70 -5.42
N LEU A 115 17.91 3.30 -5.10
CA LEU A 115 18.16 4.71 -5.39
C LEU A 115 18.19 4.97 -6.91
N ARG A 116 18.86 4.11 -7.68
CA ARG A 116 18.90 4.24 -9.15
C ARG A 116 17.49 4.21 -9.76
N ASP A 117 16.67 3.26 -9.32
CA ASP A 117 15.28 3.12 -9.82
C ASP A 117 14.43 4.35 -9.48
N VAL A 118 14.60 4.91 -8.27
CA VAL A 118 13.90 6.12 -7.85
C VAL A 118 14.36 7.33 -8.67
N GLU A 119 15.66 7.49 -8.87
CA GLU A 119 16.22 8.58 -9.69
C GLU A 119 15.75 8.50 -11.15
N GLU A 120 15.68 7.31 -11.74
CA GLU A 120 15.13 7.09 -13.07
C GLU A 120 13.67 7.52 -13.16
N ARG A 121 12.82 7.06 -12.22
CA ARG A 121 11.41 7.47 -12.16
C ARG A 121 11.23 8.97 -11.94
N LEU A 122 12.13 9.61 -11.17
CA LEU A 122 12.11 11.06 -10.98
C LEU A 122 12.46 11.81 -12.27
N ARG A 123 13.43 11.32 -13.05
CA ARG A 123 13.74 11.87 -14.38
C ARG A 123 12.54 11.75 -15.31
N GLU A 124 11.97 10.56 -15.45
CA GLU A 124 10.78 10.34 -16.29
C GLU A 124 9.59 11.22 -15.88
N ALA A 125 9.36 11.38 -14.58
CA ALA A 125 8.27 12.21 -14.07
C ALA A 125 8.51 13.70 -14.37
N SER A 126 9.76 14.17 -14.29
CA SER A 126 10.14 15.55 -14.59
C SER A 126 9.98 15.85 -16.09
N GLU A 127 10.37 14.92 -16.96
CA GLU A 127 10.22 15.02 -18.42
C GLU A 127 8.74 15.05 -18.84
N LYS A 128 7.90 14.17 -18.28
CA LYS A 128 6.44 14.16 -18.53
C LYS A 128 5.74 15.44 -18.09
N THR A 129 6.28 16.13 -17.08
CA THR A 129 5.73 17.40 -16.60
C THR A 129 6.13 18.58 -17.52
N GLN A 130 7.17 18.42 -18.35
CA GLN A 130 7.67 19.43 -19.29
C GLN A 130 7.14 19.27 -20.73
N ALA A 131 6.44 18.18 -21.04
CA ALA A 131 5.80 18.00 -22.35
C ALA A 131 4.65 19.03 -22.54
N PRO A 132 4.56 19.72 -23.69
CA PRO A 132 3.47 20.66 -23.96
C PRO A 132 2.12 19.95 -23.91
N LEU A 133 1.12 20.62 -23.35
CA LEU A 133 -0.27 20.25 -23.54
C LEU A 133 -0.66 20.65 -24.96
N ASP A 134 -0.56 19.72 -25.91
CA ASP A 134 -1.11 19.86 -27.26
C ASP A 134 -2.65 19.83 -27.24
#